data_AF-B4IGE8-F1
#
_entry.id   AF-B4IGE8-F1
#
_cell.length_a   1.000
_cell.length_b   1.000
_cell.length_c   1.000
_cell.angle_alpha   90.00
_cell.angle_beta   90.00
_cell.angle_gamma   90.00
#
_symmetry.space_group_name_H-M   'P 1'
#
loop_
_entity.id
_entity.type
_entity.pdbx_description
1 polymer ?
#
loop_
_entity_poly.entity_id
_entity_poly.type
_entity_poly.pdbx_seq_one_letter_code
_entity_poly.pdbx_strand_id
1 'polypeptide(L)'
;MKVFVKSWVYIRARIRVLKKRHSCFRPRGFCVRKCKTTRRCIVDAKMSVLTLIVIEKDRIPRRLGPMRSSIIRKQYQLSKKKDVRLILPAVMQRKHKKKSQTVSKEAAGEYATLLVQRKKGSKAKRRRSASNRESMNSVSSDKK
;
A
#
# COMPACT_ATOMS: atom_id res chain seq x y z
N MET A 1 1.57 22.20 -1.81
CA MET A 1 2.67 23.09 -2.21
C MET A 1 3.99 22.45 -1.80
N LYS A 2 4.90 22.19 -2.74
CA LYS A 2 6.26 21.75 -2.42
C LYS A 2 7.14 23.00 -2.44
N VAL A 3 7.30 23.63 -1.28
CA VAL A 3 8.31 24.70 -1.15
C VAL A 3 9.67 24.02 -1.34
N PHE A 4 10.37 24.38 -2.42
CA PHE A 4 11.68 23.83 -2.75
C PHE A 4 12.80 24.35 -1.84
N VAL A 5 12.43 25.23 -0.91
CA VAL A 5 13.38 25.99 -0.11
C VAL A 5 13.29 25.54 1.34
N LYS A 6 14.44 25.12 1.85
CA LYS A 6 14.58 24.53 3.18
C LYS A 6 14.52 25.66 4.21
N SER A 7 13.44 25.73 4.97
CA SER A 7 13.08 26.87 5.85
C SER A 7 14.05 27.20 6.99
N TRP A 8 15.02 26.35 7.29
CA TRP A 8 15.75 26.37 8.58
C TRP A 8 17.22 26.76 8.46
N VAL A 9 17.65 27.33 7.34
CA VAL A 9 19.07 27.58 7.12
C VAL A 9 19.30 28.91 6.41
N TYR A 10 19.72 29.92 7.18
CA TYR A 10 19.86 31.33 6.80
C TYR A 10 21.31 31.68 6.41
N ILE A 11 21.75 31.27 5.22
CA ILE A 11 23.05 31.64 4.63
C ILE A 11 22.79 31.94 3.16
N ARG A 12 23.42 32.99 2.61
CA ARG A 12 23.25 33.39 1.19
C ARG A 12 23.92 32.41 0.21
N ALA A 13 24.98 31.71 0.63
CA ALA A 13 25.72 30.77 -0.21
C ALA A 13 24.99 29.42 -0.47
N ARG A 14 25.39 28.73 -1.56
CA ARG A 14 24.95 27.36 -1.87
C ARG A 14 25.67 26.37 -0.97
N ILE A 15 24.93 25.41 -0.41
CA ILE A 15 25.51 24.47 0.56
C ILE A 15 25.15 23.03 0.22
N ARG A 16 26.13 22.13 0.36
CA ARG A 16 25.94 20.68 0.25
C ARG A 16 25.39 20.14 1.56
N VAL A 17 24.22 19.52 1.50
CA VAL A 17 23.57 18.94 2.68
C VAL A 17 23.20 17.49 2.38
N LEU A 18 23.41 16.60 3.34
CA LEU A 18 22.99 15.21 3.26
C LEU A 18 21.46 15.10 3.34
N LYS A 19 20.81 14.48 2.34
CA LYS A 19 19.35 14.33 2.28
C LYS A 19 18.96 12.85 2.23
N LYS A 20 17.84 12.47 2.87
CA LYS A 20 17.21 11.14 2.78
C LYS A 20 15.94 11.18 1.92
N ARG A 21 14.85 11.74 2.46
CA ARG A 21 13.64 12.11 1.72
C ARG A 21 13.40 13.60 1.90
N HIS A 22 13.56 14.39 0.84
CA HIS A 22 13.46 15.84 0.89
C HIS A 22 12.89 16.37 -0.43
N SER A 23 12.31 17.58 -0.46
CA SER A 23 11.75 18.18 -1.69
C SER A 23 12.75 18.19 -2.85
N CYS A 24 13.99 18.60 -2.57
CA CYS A 24 15.11 18.64 -3.52
C CYS A 24 15.80 17.30 -3.82
N PHE A 25 15.41 16.19 -3.18
CA PHE A 25 16.05 14.89 -3.39
C PHE A 25 15.03 13.74 -3.35
N ARG A 26 14.88 13.08 -4.51
CA ARG A 26 14.05 11.88 -4.67
C ARG A 26 14.95 10.64 -4.61
N PRO A 27 14.94 9.86 -3.52
CA PRO A 27 15.74 8.65 -3.43
C PRO A 27 15.25 7.59 -4.43
N ARG A 28 16.19 6.87 -5.06
CA ARG A 28 15.89 5.76 -6.01
C ARG A 28 15.90 4.37 -5.34
N GLY A 29 16.22 4.29 -4.05
CA GLY A 29 16.24 3.05 -3.28
C GLY A 29 15.89 3.30 -1.81
N PHE A 30 15.68 2.23 -1.05
CA PHE A 30 15.43 2.31 0.38
C PHE A 30 16.70 2.75 1.13
N CYS A 31 16.53 3.53 2.20
CA CYS A 31 17.62 4.05 3.06
C CYS A 31 18.76 4.84 2.38
N VAL A 32 18.63 5.23 1.11
CA VAL A 32 19.64 6.02 0.42
C VAL A 32 19.68 7.46 0.97
N ARG A 33 20.88 7.92 1.32
CA ARG A 33 21.18 9.33 1.59
C ARG A 33 22.19 9.85 0.58
N LYS A 34 22.01 11.09 0.10
CA LYS A 34 22.95 11.72 -0.81
C LYS A 34 23.19 13.18 -0.46
N CYS A 35 24.45 13.61 -0.51
CA CYS A 35 24.82 15.02 -0.42
C CYS A 35 24.38 15.75 -1.69
N LYS A 36 23.49 16.72 -1.54
CA LYS A 36 23.00 17.57 -2.63
C LYS A 36 23.22 19.02 -2.30
N THR A 37 23.73 19.77 -3.27
CA THR A 37 23.80 21.23 -3.19
C THR A 37 22.38 21.79 -3.26
N THR A 38 22.00 22.58 -2.27
CA THR A 38 20.71 23.26 -2.24
C THR A 38 20.92 24.75 -2.02
N ARG A 39 20.03 25.53 -2.62
CA ARG A 39 19.89 26.96 -2.34
C ARG A 39 18.95 27.17 -1.15
N ARG A 40 19.21 28.22 -0.35
CA ARG A 40 18.53 28.52 0.91
C ARG A 40 17.36 29.50 0.73
N CYS A 41 16.67 29.85 1.82
CA CYS A 41 15.43 30.65 1.87
C CYS A 41 15.56 32.12 1.52
N ILE A 42 16.78 32.64 1.42
CA ILE A 42 17.02 34.05 1.12
C ILE A 42 16.94 34.25 -0.39
N VAL A 43 16.14 35.23 -0.81
CA VAL A 43 16.05 35.67 -2.21
C VAL A 43 17.33 36.46 -2.53
N ASP A 44 18.06 36.03 -3.55
CA ASP A 44 19.27 36.71 -4.04
C ASP A 44 19.12 37.06 -5.53
N ALA A 45 19.82 38.08 -6.00
CA ALA A 45 19.93 38.42 -7.44
C ALA A 45 20.46 37.25 -8.31
N LYS A 46 21.18 36.29 -7.72
CA LYS A 46 21.66 35.10 -8.42
C LYS A 46 20.54 34.09 -8.73
N MET A 47 19.29 34.29 -8.29
CA MET A 47 18.15 33.38 -8.55
C MET A 47 17.56 33.66 -9.92
N SER A 48 17.39 32.63 -10.75
CA SER A 48 16.82 32.80 -12.10
C SER A 48 15.30 32.85 -12.10
N VAL A 49 14.62 32.15 -11.17
CA VAL A 49 13.16 32.03 -11.14
C VAL A 49 12.67 31.99 -9.68
N LEU A 50 11.60 32.72 -9.40
CA LEU A 50 10.86 32.67 -8.15
C LEU A 50 9.47 32.07 -8.38
N THR A 51 9.00 31.27 -7.43
CA THR A 51 7.63 30.75 -7.44
C THR A 51 6.85 31.44 -6.33
N LEU A 52 6.04 32.42 -6.71
CA LEU A 52 5.16 33.15 -5.79
C LEU A 52 3.75 32.57 -5.87
N ILE A 53 2.97 32.75 -4.80
CA ILE A 53 1.58 32.31 -4.71
C ILE A 53 0.77 33.50 -4.23
N VAL A 54 -0.25 33.89 -5.00
CA VAL A 54 -1.21 34.92 -4.61
C VAL A 54 -2.06 34.38 -3.47
N ILE A 55 -2.18 35.14 -2.38
CA ILE A 55 -2.85 34.72 -1.15
C ILE A 55 -4.36 34.87 -1.28
N GLU A 56 -4.82 35.96 -1.90
CA GLU A 56 -6.21 36.14 -2.31
C GLU A 56 -6.47 35.49 -3.67
N LYS A 57 -7.69 34.96 -3.83
CA LYS A 57 -7.95 33.93 -4.83
C LYS A 57 -9.17 34.25 -5.67
N ASP A 58 -9.02 34.12 -6.99
CA ASP A 58 -10.14 34.02 -7.91
C ASP A 58 -10.86 32.67 -7.77
N ARG A 59 -12.17 32.65 -8.07
CA ARG A 59 -13.13 31.55 -7.82
C ARG A 59 -12.93 30.33 -8.75
N ILE A 60 -11.74 29.76 -8.80
CA ILE A 60 -11.46 28.55 -9.60
C ILE A 60 -11.90 27.28 -8.83
N PRO A 61 -12.81 26.46 -9.38
CA PRO A 61 -13.26 25.23 -8.74
C PRO A 61 -12.14 24.19 -8.66
N ARG A 62 -12.22 23.30 -7.65
CA ARG A 62 -11.25 22.19 -7.51
C ARG A 62 -11.52 21.13 -8.57
N ARG A 63 -10.47 20.72 -9.29
CA ARG A 63 -10.55 19.68 -10.34
C ARG A 63 -11.03 18.31 -9.83
N LEU A 64 -10.64 17.92 -8.61
CA LEU A 64 -11.02 16.64 -8.01
C LEU A 64 -11.75 16.86 -6.70
N GLY A 65 -12.84 16.10 -6.52
CA GLY A 65 -13.58 16.03 -5.28
C GLY A 65 -12.94 15.10 -4.24
N PRO A 66 -13.42 15.16 -2.98
CA PRO A 66 -12.96 14.27 -1.93
C PRO A 66 -13.34 12.80 -2.21
N MET A 67 -12.41 11.87 -1.96
CA MET A 67 -12.62 10.43 -2.12
C MET A 67 -12.95 9.70 -0.81
N ARG A 68 -12.51 10.25 0.33
CA ARG A 68 -12.72 9.61 1.65
C ARG A 68 -14.11 9.93 2.20
N SER A 69 -14.83 8.90 2.65
CA SER A 69 -16.18 9.05 3.22
C SER A 69 -16.26 10.04 4.38
N SER A 70 -15.24 10.07 5.25
CA SER A 70 -15.17 11.00 6.37
C SER A 70 -15.05 12.46 5.93
N ILE A 71 -14.34 12.75 4.83
CA ILE A 71 -14.19 14.10 4.29
C ILE A 71 -15.48 14.53 3.58
N ILE A 72 -16.10 13.62 2.82
CA ILE A 72 -17.36 13.88 2.12
C ILE A 72 -18.46 14.21 3.14
N ARG A 73 -18.60 13.40 4.20
CA ARG A 73 -19.59 13.66 5.26
C ARG A 73 -19.43 15.02 5.94
N LYS A 74 -18.19 15.47 6.15
CA LYS A 74 -17.91 16.81 6.69
C LYS A 74 -18.29 17.92 5.72
N GLN A 75 -17.91 17.79 4.45
CA GLN A 75 -18.13 18.83 3.44
C GLN A 75 -19.62 19.01 3.10
N TYR A 76 -20.39 17.91 3.05
CA TYR A 76 -21.83 17.93 2.74
C TYR A 76 -22.71 17.84 3.99
N GLN A 77 -22.14 18.00 5.20
CA GLN A 77 -22.86 17.98 6.48
C GLN A 77 -23.82 16.76 6.63
N LEU A 78 -23.32 15.57 6.32
CA LEU A 78 -24.11 14.33 6.34
C LEU A 78 -24.00 13.62 7.69
N SER A 79 -25.12 13.02 8.11
CA SER A 79 -25.12 12.11 9.26
C SER A 79 -24.43 10.78 8.94
N LYS A 80 -23.98 10.06 9.98
CA LYS A 80 -23.28 8.78 9.81
C LYS A 80 -24.15 7.69 9.16
N LYS A 81 -25.47 7.83 9.24
CA LYS A 81 -26.45 6.87 8.71
C LYS A 81 -26.62 6.99 7.18
N LYS A 82 -26.33 8.17 6.60
CA LYS A 82 -26.53 8.41 5.17
C LYS A 82 -25.42 7.80 4.31
N ASP A 83 -25.82 7.24 3.17
CA ASP A 83 -24.92 6.65 2.21
C ASP A 83 -24.21 7.70 1.36
N VAL A 84 -22.88 7.66 1.42
CA VAL A 84 -21.99 8.65 0.79
C VAL A 84 -21.97 8.50 -0.74
N ARG A 85 -22.26 7.30 -1.25
CA ARG A 85 -22.17 6.99 -2.69
C ARG A 85 -23.19 7.76 -3.51
N LEU A 86 -24.37 8.03 -2.96
CA LEU A 86 -25.47 8.71 -3.63
C LEU A 86 -25.12 10.15 -4.07
N ILE A 87 -24.15 10.77 -3.39
CA ILE A 87 -23.74 12.16 -3.63
C ILE A 87 -22.52 12.24 -4.56
N LEU A 88 -21.75 11.16 -4.67
CA LEU A 88 -20.59 11.09 -5.54
C LEU A 88 -21.02 10.87 -7.00
N PRO A 89 -20.33 11.47 -7.98
CA PRO A 89 -20.61 11.22 -9.40
C PRO A 89 -20.61 9.73 -9.73
N ALA A 90 -21.55 9.29 -10.59
CA ALA A 90 -21.78 7.87 -10.92
C ALA A 90 -20.52 7.12 -11.39
N VAL A 91 -19.57 7.81 -12.01
CA VAL A 91 -18.26 7.27 -12.42
C VAL A 91 -17.47 6.67 -11.24
N MET A 92 -17.61 7.24 -10.05
CA MET A 92 -16.91 6.80 -8.83
C MET A 92 -17.68 5.69 -8.06
N GLN A 93 -18.94 5.45 -8.40
CA GLN A 93 -19.80 4.48 -7.72
C GLN A 93 -19.59 3.03 -8.22
N ARG A 94 -18.90 2.84 -9.36
CA ARG A 94 -18.70 1.52 -9.97
C ARG A 94 -17.82 0.64 -9.07
N LYS A 95 -18.43 -0.37 -8.43
CA LYS A 95 -17.70 -1.48 -7.80
C LYS A 95 -16.92 -2.20 -8.89
N HIS A 96 -15.61 -1.97 -8.99
CA HIS A 96 -14.72 -2.86 -9.73
C HIS A 96 -14.70 -4.22 -9.03
N LYS A 97 -15.65 -5.11 -9.34
CA LYS A 97 -15.41 -6.55 -9.21
C LYS A 97 -14.36 -6.89 -10.26
N LYS A 98 -13.09 -6.81 -9.88
CA LYS A 98 -12.00 -7.26 -10.76
C LYS A 98 -12.19 -8.75 -10.95
N LYS A 99 -12.40 -9.21 -12.19
CA LYS A 99 -12.48 -10.64 -12.53
C LYS A 99 -11.32 -11.47 -11.93
N SER A 100 -10.17 -10.85 -11.70
CA SER A 100 -9.04 -11.48 -11.01
C SER A 100 -9.32 -11.90 -9.56
N GLN A 101 -10.20 -11.22 -8.83
CA GLN A 101 -10.53 -11.57 -7.45
C GLN A 101 -11.46 -12.78 -7.35
N THR A 102 -12.29 -13.05 -8.35
CA THR A 102 -13.13 -14.26 -8.37
C THR A 102 -12.27 -15.47 -8.71
N VAL A 103 -11.44 -15.36 -9.76
CA VAL A 103 -10.48 -16.40 -10.16
C VAL A 103 -9.51 -16.75 -9.02
N SER A 104 -8.98 -15.76 -8.29
CA SER A 104 -8.09 -16.02 -7.15
C SER A 104 -8.78 -16.71 -5.97
N LYS A 105 -10.09 -16.50 -5.79
CA LYS A 105 -10.86 -17.15 -4.71
C LYS A 105 -11.20 -18.59 -5.06
N GLU A 106 -11.56 -18.84 -6.32
CA GLU A 106 -11.81 -20.17 -6.85
C GLU A 106 -10.53 -21.03 -6.75
N ALA A 107 -9.38 -20.50 -7.22
CA ALA A 107 -8.08 -21.17 -7.10
C ALA A 107 -7.67 -21.45 -5.65
N ALA A 108 -7.96 -20.55 -4.70
CA ALA A 108 -7.71 -20.77 -3.28
C ALA A 108 -8.62 -21.88 -2.70
N GLY A 109 -9.87 -21.96 -3.17
CA GLY A 109 -10.81 -23.02 -2.81
C GLY A 109 -10.34 -24.39 -3.30
N GLU A 110 -9.90 -24.49 -4.55
CA GLU A 110 -9.33 -25.70 -5.13
C GLU A 110 -8.06 -26.16 -4.41
N TYR A 111 -7.20 -25.22 -4.01
CA TYR A 111 -6.02 -25.55 -3.22
C TYR A 111 -6.36 -26.12 -1.84
N ALA A 112 -7.41 -25.61 -1.19
CA ALA A 112 -7.87 -26.10 0.10
C ALA A 112 -8.42 -27.54 0.02
N THR A 113 -9.15 -27.88 -1.06
CA THR A 113 -9.66 -29.25 -1.26
C THR A 113 -8.51 -30.24 -1.48
N LEU A 114 -7.47 -29.86 -2.24
CA LEU A 114 -6.25 -30.66 -2.44
C LEU A 114 -5.50 -30.93 -1.13
N LEU A 115 -5.40 -29.94 -0.22
CA LEU A 115 -4.77 -30.13 1.09
C LEU A 115 -5.51 -31.17 1.95
N VAL A 116 -6.85 -31.15 1.93
CA VAL A 116 -7.67 -32.13 2.66
C VAL A 116 -7.44 -33.54 2.11
N GLN A 117 -7.38 -33.69 0.77
CA GLN A 117 -7.10 -34.98 0.12
C GLN A 117 -5.70 -35.51 0.49
N ARG A 118 -4.65 -34.67 0.43
CA ARG A 118 -3.29 -35.06 0.83
C ARG A 118 -3.20 -35.50 2.28
N LYS A 119 -3.89 -34.78 3.19
CA LYS A 119 -3.94 -35.13 4.62
C LYS A 119 -4.66 -36.46 4.86
N LYS A 120 -5.75 -36.74 4.14
CA LYS A 120 -6.45 -38.05 4.18
C LYS A 120 -5.54 -39.18 3.68
N GLY A 121 -4.86 -38.98 2.55
CA GLY A 121 -3.93 -39.97 1.98
C GLY A 121 -2.76 -40.30 2.91
N SER A 122 -2.15 -39.29 3.53
CA SER A 122 -1.08 -39.49 4.52
C SER A 122 -1.55 -40.28 5.75
N LYS A 123 -2.75 -39.98 6.29
CA LYS A 123 -3.34 -40.75 7.39
C LYS A 123 -3.62 -42.21 6.99
N ALA A 124 -4.14 -42.45 5.80
CA ALA A 124 -4.39 -43.80 5.29
C ALA A 124 -3.09 -44.60 5.12
N LYS A 125 -2.03 -43.97 4.58
CA LYS A 125 -0.69 -44.59 4.48
C LYS A 125 -0.14 -44.96 5.85
N ARG A 126 -0.25 -44.07 6.84
CA ARG A 126 0.18 -44.33 8.23
C ARG A 126 -0.58 -45.51 8.86
N ARG A 127 -1.89 -45.61 8.63
CA ARG A 127 -2.71 -46.76 9.07
C ARG A 127 -2.26 -48.07 8.45
N ARG A 128 -2.02 -48.10 7.12
CA ARG A 128 -1.51 -49.29 6.42
C ARG A 128 -0.12 -49.71 6.92
N SER A 129 0.76 -48.76 7.16
CA SER A 129 2.09 -49.05 7.73
C SER A 129 2.00 -49.61 9.15
N ALA A 130 1.04 -49.15 9.97
CA ALA A 130 0.80 -49.69 11.31
C ALA A 130 0.25 -51.13 11.25
N SER A 131 -0.77 -51.39 10.42
CA SER A 131 -1.32 -52.74 10.25
C SER A 131 -0.31 -53.73 9.69
N ASN A 132 0.52 -53.29 8.73
CA ASN A 132 1.58 -54.14 8.16
C ASN A 132 2.69 -54.45 9.19
N ARG A 133 2.93 -53.53 10.13
CA ARG A 133 3.84 -53.74 11.26
C ARG A 133 3.25 -54.70 12.29
N GLU A 134 1.96 -54.57 12.59
CA GLU A 134 1.23 -55.48 13.49
C GLU A 134 1.21 -56.91 12.95
N SER A 135 0.95 -57.11 11.65
CA SER A 135 0.98 -58.44 11.02
C SER A 135 2.38 -59.05 10.97
N MET A 136 3.42 -58.24 10.76
CA MET A 136 4.80 -58.73 10.82
C MET A 136 5.20 -59.13 12.24
N ASN A 137 4.72 -58.41 13.26
CA ASN A 137 4.94 -58.75 14.66
C ASN A 137 4.23 -60.05 15.06
N SER A 138 2.98 -60.28 14.65
CA SER A 138 2.26 -61.52 14.98
C SER A 138 2.92 -62.77 14.38
N VAL A 139 3.38 -62.68 13.12
CA VAL A 139 4.12 -63.79 12.47
C VAL A 139 5.44 -64.11 13.18
N SER A 140 6.05 -63.13 13.86
CA SER A 140 7.29 -63.34 14.63
C SER A 140 7.06 -63.98 16.00
N SER A 141 5.88 -63.79 16.60
CA SER A 141 5.51 -64.42 17.88
C SER A 141 5.09 -65.88 17.74
N ASP A 142 4.49 -66.26 16.60
CA ASP A 142 4.07 -67.66 16.35
C ASP A 142 5.26 -68.60 16.03
N LYS A 143 6.45 -68.06 15.78
CA LYS A 143 7.68 -68.81 15.46
C LYS A 143 8.60 -69.06 16.66
N LYS A 144 8.16 -68.75 17.88
CA LYS A 144 8.96 -68.85 19.11
C LYS A 144 8.44 -69.92 20.06
#